data_AF-A0A7C1WVW6-F1
#
_entry.id   AF-A0A7C1WVW6-F1
#
_cell.length_a   1.000
_cell.length_b   1.000
_cell.length_c   1.000
_cell.angle_alpha   90.00
_cell.angle_beta   90.00
_cell.angle_gamma   90.00
#
_symmetry.space_group_name_H-M   'P 1'
#
loop_
_entity.id
_entity.type
_entity.pdbx_description
1 polymer ?
#
loop_
_entity_poly.entity_id
_entity_poly.type
_entity_poly.pdbx_seq_one_letter_code
_entity_poly.pdbx_strand_id
1 'polypeptide(L)'
;MLDGPEHHSNHHTMMNCTDVREKLALYVGNDLDQESQRFVGAHLALCESCAREARSAERAREVLVSSFAPGPADLRTDLWDAIRAELLAEGRLSGAPGTPAGVAENPSVPGAAASRKSTGGTANLRPVAARPGPRP
;
A
#
# COMPACT_ATOMS: atom_id res chain seq x y z
N MET A 1 25.95 -41.69 11.39
CA MET A 1 25.45 -41.04 10.17
C MET A 1 24.10 -40.43 10.51
N LEU A 2 24.09 -39.18 10.95
CA LEU A 2 22.86 -38.39 11.08
C LEU A 2 23.20 -37.01 10.52
N ASP A 3 23.02 -36.88 9.20
CA ASP A 3 22.98 -35.60 8.51
C ASP A 3 21.76 -34.81 9.01
N GLY A 4 22.01 -33.81 9.85
CA GLY A 4 21.02 -32.80 10.20
C GLY A 4 21.03 -31.70 9.13
N PRO A 5 19.86 -31.26 8.61
CA PRO A 5 19.83 -30.30 7.52
C PRO A 5 20.32 -28.95 8.02
N GLU A 6 21.40 -28.48 7.42
CA GLU A 6 22.06 -27.24 7.76
C GLU A 6 21.12 -26.04 7.56
N HIS A 7 20.99 -25.24 8.61
CA HIS A 7 20.38 -23.92 8.57
C HIS A 7 21.22 -23.02 7.66
N HIS A 8 20.86 -22.99 6.38
CA HIS A 8 21.46 -22.08 5.40
C HIS A 8 20.98 -20.64 5.68
N SER A 9 21.65 -20.01 6.64
CA SER A 9 21.63 -18.56 6.88
C SER A 9 22.40 -17.84 5.77
N ASN A 10 21.81 -17.72 4.58
CA ASN A 10 22.33 -16.83 3.55
C ASN A 10 21.84 -15.41 3.82
N HIS A 11 22.55 -14.75 4.74
CA HIS A 11 22.53 -13.30 4.88
C HIS A 11 23.19 -12.65 3.66
N HIS A 12 22.82 -11.37 3.44
CA HIS A 12 23.43 -10.36 2.56
C HIS A 12 22.68 -10.15 1.22
N THR A 13 21.90 -9.08 1.04
CA THR A 13 22.21 -7.69 1.44
C THR A 13 20.98 -6.80 1.68
N MET A 14 20.03 -7.17 2.55
CA MET A 14 19.39 -6.21 3.51
C MET A 14 18.23 -6.77 4.34
N MET A 15 17.67 -7.93 4.01
CA MET A 15 16.61 -8.56 4.84
C MET A 15 16.80 -10.07 4.94
N ASN A 16 16.54 -10.61 6.14
CA ASN A 16 16.57 -12.05 6.36
C ASN A 16 15.24 -12.68 5.87
N CYS A 17 15.21 -14.01 5.70
CA CYS A 17 14.01 -14.70 5.20
C CYS A 17 12.79 -14.55 6.13
N THR A 18 12.98 -14.35 7.44
CA THR A 18 11.87 -14.10 8.38
C THR A 18 11.24 -12.74 8.13
N ASP A 19 12.05 -11.69 8.03
CA ASP A 19 11.58 -10.32 7.74
C ASP A 19 10.82 -10.27 6.41
N VAL A 20 11.34 -10.98 5.39
CA VAL A 20 10.69 -11.05 4.08
C VAL A 20 9.35 -11.78 4.17
N ARG A 21 9.29 -12.92 4.86
CA ARG A 21 8.05 -13.69 5.04
C ARG A 21 6.94 -12.88 5.71
N GLU A 22 7.28 -12.08 6.72
CA GLU A 22 6.33 -11.17 7.37
C GLU A 22 5.80 -10.08 6.42
N LYS A 23 6.59 -9.70 5.41
CA LYS A 23 6.26 -8.65 4.44
C LYS A 23 5.63 -9.16 3.15
N LEU A 24 5.57 -10.47 2.91
CA LEU A 24 5.11 -11.05 1.63
C LEU A 24 3.69 -10.64 1.25
N ALA A 25 2.76 -10.63 2.20
CA ALA A 25 1.37 -10.25 1.93
C ALA A 25 1.25 -8.79 1.49
N LEU A 26 2.01 -7.90 2.13
CA LEU A 26 2.06 -6.47 1.78
C LEU A 26 2.78 -6.25 0.44
N TYR A 27 3.82 -7.02 0.16
CA TYR A 27 4.53 -6.98 -1.12
C TYR A 27 3.61 -7.36 -2.29
N VAL A 28 2.86 -8.46 -2.15
CA VAL A 28 1.85 -8.94 -3.13
C VAL A 28 0.70 -7.94 -3.29
N GLY A 29 0.27 -7.29 -2.20
CA GLY A 29 -0.71 -6.21 -2.23
C GLY A 29 -0.19 -4.89 -2.84
N ASN A 30 1.12 -4.75 -3.02
CA ASN A 30 1.80 -3.49 -3.35
C ASN A 30 1.55 -2.38 -2.31
N ASP A 31 1.50 -2.78 -1.03
CA ASP A 31 1.21 -1.93 0.14
C ASP A 31 2.48 -1.57 0.95
N LEU A 32 3.67 -1.93 0.45
CA LEU A 32 4.94 -1.50 1.03
C LEU A 32 5.37 -0.16 0.44
N ASP A 33 6.19 0.58 1.19
CA ASP A 33 6.92 1.71 0.65
C ASP A 33 7.91 1.27 -0.45
N GLN A 34 8.32 2.20 -1.31
CA GLN A 34 9.16 1.88 -2.48
C GLN A 34 10.50 1.24 -2.12
N GLU A 35 11.09 1.60 -0.97
CA GLU A 35 12.36 1.05 -0.52
C GLU A 35 12.19 -0.40 -0.07
N SER A 36 11.19 -0.66 0.79
CA SER A 36 10.81 -2.03 1.18
C SER A 36 10.44 -2.91 -0.02
N GLN A 37 9.71 -2.38 -1.00
CA GLN A 37 9.35 -3.11 -2.22
C GLN A 37 10.61 -3.58 -2.99
N ARG A 38 11.62 -2.73 -3.08
CA ARG A 38 12.90 -3.06 -3.74
C ARG A 38 13.68 -4.10 -2.97
N PHE A 39 13.78 -3.99 -1.64
CA PHE A 39 14.52 -4.96 -0.83
C PHE A 39 13.88 -6.34 -0.82
N VAL A 40 12.56 -6.41 -0.68
CA VAL A 40 11.84 -7.67 -0.79
C VAL A 40 12.02 -8.25 -2.19
N GLY A 41 11.83 -7.46 -3.25
CA GLY A 41 12.03 -7.92 -4.63
C GLY A 41 13.44 -8.45 -4.89
N ALA A 42 14.48 -7.77 -4.40
CA ALA A 42 15.86 -8.23 -4.51
C ALA A 42 16.10 -9.56 -3.78
N HIS A 43 15.51 -9.74 -2.59
CA HIS A 43 15.60 -11.01 -1.87
C HIS A 43 14.88 -12.14 -2.62
N LEU A 44 13.67 -11.90 -3.16
CA LEU A 44 12.92 -12.91 -3.91
C LEU A 44 13.64 -13.36 -5.18
N ALA A 45 14.45 -12.50 -5.80
CA ALA A 45 15.27 -12.86 -6.95
C ALA A 45 16.39 -13.86 -6.61
N LEU A 46 16.80 -13.93 -5.33
CA LEU A 46 17.92 -14.74 -4.87
C LEU A 46 17.48 -15.94 -4.01
N CYS A 47 16.28 -15.90 -3.43
CA CYS A 47 15.79 -16.87 -2.47
C CYS A 47 14.54 -17.61 -2.98
N GLU A 48 14.74 -18.83 -3.49
CA GLU A 48 13.67 -19.62 -4.09
C GLU A 48 12.56 -20.04 -3.10
N SER A 49 12.89 -20.23 -1.82
CA SER A 49 11.88 -20.54 -0.80
C SER A 49 10.91 -19.36 -0.61
N CYS A 50 11.44 -18.16 -0.41
CA CYS A 50 10.62 -16.96 -0.28
C CYS A 50 9.88 -16.63 -1.58
N ALA A 51 10.49 -16.86 -2.75
CA ALA A 51 9.84 -16.69 -4.04
C ALA A 51 8.63 -17.63 -4.21
N ARG A 52 8.74 -18.87 -3.73
CA ARG A 52 7.63 -19.83 -3.76
C ARG A 52 6.47 -19.41 -2.86
N GLU A 53 6.78 -18.91 -1.66
CA GLU A 53 5.78 -18.37 -0.74
C GLU A 53 5.08 -17.13 -1.32
N ALA A 54 5.85 -16.21 -1.92
CA ALA A 54 5.30 -15.04 -2.62
C ALA A 54 4.31 -15.44 -3.73
N ARG A 55 4.69 -16.41 -4.58
CA ARG A 55 3.79 -16.95 -5.63
C ARG A 55 2.54 -17.61 -5.05
N SER A 56 2.63 -18.21 -3.86
CA SER A 56 1.46 -18.77 -3.17
C SER A 56 0.51 -17.69 -2.69
N ALA A 57 1.04 -16.61 -2.12
CA ALA A 57 0.26 -15.45 -1.72
C ALA A 57 -0.39 -14.75 -2.92
N GLU A 58 0.31 -14.62 -4.06
CA GLU A 58 -0.26 -14.06 -5.30
C GLU A 58 -1.45 -14.90 -5.78
N ARG A 59 -1.31 -16.22 -5.86
CA ARG A 59 -2.43 -17.10 -6.25
C ARG A 59 -3.63 -16.98 -5.31
N ALA A 60 -3.39 -16.88 -4.00
CA ALA A 60 -4.46 -16.68 -3.03
C ALA A 60 -5.19 -15.35 -3.28
N ARG A 61 -4.44 -14.29 -3.57
CA ARG A 61 -4.99 -12.98 -3.95
C ARG A 61 -5.78 -13.06 -5.26
N GLU A 62 -5.28 -13.72 -6.29
CA GLU A 62 -5.99 -13.91 -7.56
C GLU A 62 -7.34 -14.61 -7.38
N VAL A 63 -7.39 -15.67 -6.55
CA VAL A 63 -8.63 -16.38 -6.22
C VAL A 63 -9.63 -15.44 -5.52
N LEU A 64 -9.16 -14.64 -4.57
CA LEU A 64 -10.00 -13.66 -3.88
C LEU A 64 -10.52 -12.61 -4.86
N VAL A 65 -9.64 -11.97 -5.63
CA VAL A 65 -10.00 -10.91 -6.59
C VAL A 65 -10.97 -11.43 -7.64
N SER A 66 -10.75 -12.64 -8.17
CA SER A 66 -11.65 -13.26 -9.15
C SER A 66 -13.02 -13.61 -8.55
N SER A 67 -13.09 -13.93 -7.26
CA SER A 67 -14.37 -14.14 -6.56
C SER A 67 -15.16 -12.84 -6.39
N PHE A 68 -14.48 -11.69 -6.41
CA PHE A 68 -15.09 -10.36 -6.43
C PHE A 68 -15.16 -9.74 -7.83
N ALA A 69 -14.79 -10.49 -8.87
CA ALA A 69 -14.97 -10.03 -10.24
C ALA A 69 -16.45 -9.69 -10.43
N PRO A 70 -16.77 -8.50 -10.97
CA PRO A 70 -18.15 -8.07 -11.06
C PRO A 70 -18.92 -9.12 -11.87
N GLY A 71 -19.97 -9.69 -11.25
CA GLY A 71 -21.13 -10.18 -12.00
C GLY A 71 -21.66 -9.06 -12.90
N PRO A 72 -22.61 -9.35 -13.81
CA PRO A 72 -23.07 -8.41 -14.84
C PRO A 72 -23.19 -6.99 -14.30
N ALA A 73 -22.51 -6.06 -14.98
CA ALA A 73 -22.18 -4.70 -14.55
C ALA A 73 -23.38 -3.87 -14.03
N ASP A 74 -24.58 -4.34 -14.35
CA ASP A 74 -25.89 -3.73 -14.13
C ASP A 74 -26.24 -3.52 -12.65
N LEU A 75 -25.58 -4.21 -11.70
CA LEU A 75 -25.90 -4.14 -10.26
C LEU A 75 -24.96 -3.23 -9.43
N ARG A 76 -23.94 -2.61 -10.04
CA ARG A 76 -22.91 -1.85 -9.30
C ARG A 76 -22.76 -0.38 -9.69
N THR A 77 -23.38 0.03 -10.78
CA THR A 77 -23.22 1.39 -11.34
C THR A 77 -23.99 2.43 -10.51
N ASP A 78 -25.06 2.04 -9.83
CA ASP A 78 -25.94 2.95 -9.08
C ASP A 78 -25.34 3.48 -7.77
N LEU A 79 -24.59 2.65 -7.03
CA LEU A 79 -24.03 3.03 -5.74
C LEU A 79 -23.00 4.17 -5.85
N TRP A 80 -22.09 4.08 -6.83
CA TRP A 80 -21.07 5.11 -6.99
C TRP A 80 -21.65 6.43 -7.51
N ASP A 81 -22.67 6.35 -8.36
CA ASP A 81 -23.40 7.52 -8.82
C ASP A 81 -24.18 8.18 -7.68
N ALA A 82 -24.82 7.40 -6.81
CA ALA A 82 -25.51 7.89 -5.62
C ALA A 82 -24.54 8.55 -4.62
N ILE A 83 -23.40 7.91 -4.31
CA ILE A 83 -22.37 8.49 -3.42
C ILE A 83 -21.83 9.80 -4.01
N ARG A 84 -21.60 9.84 -5.34
CA ARG A 84 -21.13 11.05 -6.02
C ARG A 84 -22.17 12.17 -5.95
N ALA A 85 -23.44 11.85 -6.17
CA ALA A 85 -24.54 12.81 -6.07
C ALA A 85 -24.63 13.41 -4.66
N GLU A 86 -24.51 12.59 -3.61
CA GLU A 86 -24.51 13.06 -2.23
C GLU A 86 -23.33 13.99 -1.94
N LEU A 87 -22.11 13.60 -2.34
CA LEU A 87 -20.91 14.43 -2.15
C LEU A 87 -20.97 15.76 -2.92
N LEU A 88 -21.66 15.80 -4.08
CA LEU A 88 -21.94 17.03 -4.81
C LEU A 88 -22.96 17.90 -4.08
N ALA A 89 -24.04 17.31 -3.55
CA ALA A 89 -25.06 18.02 -2.78
C ALA A 89 -24.49 18.62 -1.49
N GLU A 90 -23.56 17.93 -0.83
CA GLU A 90 -22.81 18.42 0.33
C GLU A 90 -21.75 19.47 -0.02
N GLY A 91 -21.51 19.75 -1.31
CA GLY A 91 -20.46 20.68 -1.76
C GLY A 91 -19.03 20.20 -1.52
N ARG A 92 -18.84 18.89 -1.28
CA ARG A 92 -17.53 18.26 -1.02
C ARG A 92 -16.81 17.83 -2.30
N LEU A 93 -17.55 17.73 -3.40
CA LEU A 93 -17.01 17.61 -4.75
C LEU A 93 -17.38 18.85 -5.56
N SER A 94 -16.44 19.38 -6.33
CA SER A 94 -16.73 20.41 -7.33
C SER A 94 -17.26 19.73 -8.59
N GLY A 95 -18.47 20.06 -9.01
CA GLY A 95 -19.13 19.45 -10.17
C GLY A 95 -18.41 19.75 -11.48
N ALA A 96 -17.67 18.76 -11.98
CA ALA A 96 -17.42 18.60 -13.41
C ALA A 96 -17.62 17.11 -13.76
N PRO A 97 -18.60 16.76 -14.64
CA PRO A 97 -18.63 15.43 -15.22
C PRO A 97 -17.33 15.24 -16.02
N GLY A 98 -16.63 14.16 -15.71
CA GLY A 98 -15.28 13.92 -16.21
C GLY A 98 -15.21 13.85 -17.72
N THR A 99 -14.50 14.79 -18.34
CA THR A 99 -13.62 14.42 -19.44
C THR A 99 -12.69 13.35 -18.91
N PRO A 100 -12.51 12.19 -19.57
CA PRO A 100 -11.50 11.23 -19.13
C PRO A 100 -10.18 11.97 -19.05
N ALA A 101 -9.59 11.99 -17.85
CA ALA A 101 -8.29 12.61 -17.63
C ALA A 101 -7.31 11.92 -18.58
N GLY A 102 -7.01 12.60 -19.69
CA GLY A 102 -5.94 12.23 -20.59
C GLY A 102 -4.69 12.05 -19.74
N VAL A 103 -4.01 10.93 -19.99
CA VAL A 103 -2.72 10.53 -19.45
C VAL A 103 -1.91 11.78 -19.10
N ALA A 104 -1.87 12.13 -17.81
CA ALA A 104 -1.00 13.18 -17.31
C ALA A 104 0.41 12.60 -17.39
N GLU A 105 1.06 12.86 -18.53
CA GLU A 105 2.47 12.64 -18.74
C GLU A 105 3.22 13.31 -17.59
N ASN A 106 3.91 12.49 -16.80
CA ASN A 106 4.60 12.88 -15.59
C ASN A 106 5.75 13.84 -15.95
N PRO A 107 5.73 15.13 -15.56
CA PRO A 107 6.88 16.00 -15.81
C PRO A 107 8.03 15.55 -14.91
N SER A 108 9.00 14.86 -15.54
CA SER A 108 10.34 14.61 -15.03
C SER A 108 10.84 15.79 -14.20
N VAL A 109 11.14 15.52 -12.92
CA VAL A 109 11.84 16.44 -12.02
C VAL A 109 13.32 16.48 -12.41
N PRO A 110 13.89 17.64 -12.81
CA PRO A 110 15.33 17.83 -12.77
C PRO A 110 15.72 18.27 -11.35
N GLY A 111 16.61 17.50 -10.73
CA GLY A 111 17.18 17.85 -9.44
C GLY A 111 18.04 19.12 -9.51
N ALA A 112 18.00 19.91 -8.45
CA ALA A 112 19.11 20.74 -8.01
C ALA A 112 18.87 21.23 -6.58
N ALA A 113 19.96 21.25 -5.82
CA ALA A 113 20.07 21.57 -4.42
C ALA A 113 19.66 23.00 -4.05
N ALA A 114 19.14 23.19 -2.83
CA ALA A 114 19.41 24.40 -2.05
C ALA A 114 19.13 24.18 -0.56
N SER A 115 20.22 24.19 0.20
CA SER A 115 20.25 24.29 1.65
C SER A 115 19.58 25.60 2.11
N ARG A 116 18.64 25.54 3.07
CA ARG A 116 18.24 26.69 3.89
C ARG A 116 18.04 26.26 5.33
N LYS A 117 18.90 26.80 6.20
CA LYS A 117 18.76 26.77 7.66
C LYS A 117 17.57 27.67 8.02
N SER A 118 16.65 27.21 8.85
CA SER A 118 15.69 28.08 9.52
C SER A 118 15.36 27.54 10.91
N THR A 119 15.55 28.43 11.88
CA THR A 119 15.49 28.25 13.33
C THR A 119 14.08 28.43 13.87
N GLY A 120 13.73 27.65 14.89
CA GLY A 120 12.87 28.07 16.00
C GLY A 120 11.36 28.13 15.77
N GLY A 121 10.61 27.35 16.56
CA GLY A 121 9.16 27.49 16.64
C GLY A 121 8.49 26.36 17.41
N THR A 122 8.67 26.32 18.73
CA THR A 122 7.89 25.46 19.63
C THR A 122 6.45 25.98 19.71
N ALA A 123 5.50 25.27 19.11
CA ALA A 123 4.07 25.54 19.29
C ALA A 123 3.45 24.45 20.17
N ASN A 124 2.96 24.89 21.33
CA ASN A 124 2.24 24.13 22.35
C ASN A 124 1.07 23.31 21.78
N LEU A 125 1.03 22.03 22.14
CA LEU A 125 -0.16 21.20 22.01
C LEU A 125 -1.10 21.49 23.20
N ARG A 126 -2.30 22.03 22.92
CA ARG A 126 -3.40 22.07 23.89
C ARG A 126 -3.97 20.67 24.06
N PRO A 127 -4.24 20.20 25.29
CA PRO A 127 -4.95 18.95 25.50
C PRO A 127 -6.44 19.11 25.13
N VAL A 128 -6.98 18.14 24.39
CA VAL A 128 -8.40 18.03 24.08
C VAL A 128 -9.13 17.48 25.32
N ALA A 129 -10.17 18.18 25.77
CA ALA A 129 -10.98 17.75 26.89
C ALA A 129 -11.88 16.56 26.47
N ALA A 130 -11.90 15.52 27.30
CA ALA A 130 -12.76 14.35 27.15
C ALA A 130 -14.24 14.74 27.32
N ARG A 131 -15.10 14.30 26.40
CA ARG A 131 -16.56 14.43 26.53
C ARG A 131 -17.08 13.27 27.38
N PRO A 132 -17.84 13.51 28.47
CA PRO A 132 -18.47 12.45 29.23
C PRO A 132 -19.63 11.84 28.44
N GLY A 133 -19.66 10.51 28.33
CA GLY A 133 -20.76 9.75 27.75
C GLY A 133 -21.98 9.69 28.67
N PRO A 134 -23.16 9.32 28.14
CA PRO A 134 -24.39 9.21 28.93
C PRO A 134 -24.33 7.99 29.85
N ARG A 135 -24.79 8.17 31.09
CA ARG A 135 -24.97 7.09 32.08
C ARG A 135 -26.30 6.35 31.85
N PRO A 136 -26.41 5.08 32.29
CA PRO A 136 -27.52 4.17 32.01
C PRO A 136 -28.84 4.61 32.65
#